data_AF-A0A7X3LFK2-F1
#
_entry.id   AF-A0A7X3LFK2-F1
#
_cell.length_a   1.000
_cell.length_b   1.000
_cell.length_c   1.000
_cell.angle_alpha   90.00
_cell.angle_beta   90.00
_cell.angle_gamma   90.00
#
_symmetry.space_group_name_H-M   'P 1'
#
loop_
_entity.id
_entity.type
_entity.pdbx_description
1 polymer ?
#
loop_
_entity_poly.entity_id
_entity_poly.type
_entity_poly.pdbx_seq_one_letter_code
_entity_poly.pdbx_strand_id
1 'polypeptide(L)'
;MPGTKMRLQRYGNEVSYRHEQEIIVDQAFLDTNNGLYIILSHPYVMGGNALDVFFNGQRLSEGGGYEEIDSATLKLDLGSYPPGHALAGQKVPLTIGDEIYITTWKAEYLQTGGNIDTYRFLSLEEEVIHARRYKDTDVPFHTLDDRLDYIQDRIEMKTIVMVLPKVMVGASKFDIRFPHEGVITEVYASCAEPGTTRTIIQIEKCTQNDYDSIPLWSGIFGQKMIVDANEKSSNTSSAPYSLALTQVEKNDLFRVNIMEAGNGAAGITIEVMVRV
;
A
#
# COMPACT_ATOMS: atom_id res chain seq x y z
N MET A 1 6.53 -6.69 5.38
CA MET A 1 7.25 -6.33 4.13
C MET A 1 7.89 -4.98 4.38
N PRO A 2 9.18 -4.79 4.10
CA PRO A 2 9.80 -3.48 4.24
C PRO A 2 9.20 -2.58 3.15
N GLY A 3 8.59 -1.47 3.57
CA GLY A 3 8.02 -0.49 2.65
C GLY A 3 9.03 -0.08 1.60
N THR A 4 8.54 0.21 0.39
CA THR A 4 9.34 0.66 -0.75
C THR A 4 10.28 1.78 -0.31
N LYS A 5 11.59 1.50 -0.27
CA LYS A 5 12.65 2.49 -0.03
C LYS A 5 12.59 3.53 -1.16
N MET A 6 12.10 4.73 -0.87
CA MET A 6 12.31 5.88 -1.76
C MET A 6 13.77 6.31 -1.65
N ARG A 7 14.59 5.93 -2.63
CA ARG A 7 15.85 6.64 -2.89
C ARG A 7 15.53 7.85 -3.75
N LEU A 8 15.54 9.03 -3.14
CA LEU A 8 15.48 10.32 -3.85
C LEU A 8 16.74 10.46 -4.72
N GLN A 9 16.68 9.98 -5.95
CA GLN A 9 17.74 10.22 -6.93
C GLN A 9 17.51 11.60 -7.55
N ARG A 10 18.19 12.64 -7.05
CA ARG A 10 18.12 13.99 -7.61
C ARG A 10 19.10 14.11 -8.78
N TYR A 11 18.57 14.25 -9.98
CA TYR A 11 19.32 14.74 -11.14
C TYR A 11 19.40 16.27 -11.05
N GLY A 12 20.59 16.82 -10.82
CA GLY A 12 20.83 18.26 -10.87
C GLY A 12 22.31 18.60 -10.76
N ASN A 13 22.88 19.13 -11.84
CA ASN A 13 24.14 19.89 -11.82
C ASN A 13 23.78 21.31 -11.39
N GLU A 14 23.91 21.70 -10.12
CA GLU A 14 23.74 23.08 -9.68
C GLU A 14 24.28 23.29 -8.26
N VAL A 15 24.75 24.51 -7.97
CA VAL A 15 25.32 24.92 -6.68
C VAL A 15 24.33 24.58 -5.57
N SER A 16 24.64 23.58 -4.74
CA SER A 16 23.77 23.24 -3.61
C SER A 16 23.75 24.41 -2.61
N TYR A 17 22.57 25.00 -2.41
CA TYR A 17 22.30 26.09 -1.45
C TYR A 17 22.39 25.64 0.02
N ARG A 18 22.64 24.34 0.21
CA ARG A 18 22.60 23.65 1.48
C ARG A 18 23.69 22.58 1.56
N HIS A 19 24.09 22.27 2.78
CA HIS A 19 24.91 21.13 3.11
C HIS A 19 23.99 20.00 3.58
N GLU A 20 24.31 18.78 3.16
CA GLU A 20 23.52 17.60 3.49
C GLU A 20 24.40 16.66 4.31
N GLN A 21 23.82 16.12 5.38
CA GLN A 21 24.45 15.15 6.26
C GLN A 21 23.48 14.01 6.48
N GLU A 22 23.87 12.83 6.01
CA GLU A 22 23.15 11.58 6.24
C GLU A 22 23.89 10.77 7.29
N ILE A 23 23.15 10.28 8.28
CA ILE A 23 23.66 9.40 9.33
C ILE A 23 22.76 8.17 9.35
N ILE A 24 23.37 7.01 9.11
CA ILE A 24 22.75 5.72 9.39
C ILE A 24 23.29 5.25 10.73
N VAL A 25 22.40 5.04 11.69
CA VAL A 25 22.77 4.59 13.03
C VAL A 25 23.30 3.17 12.95
N ASP A 26 24.59 3.01 13.16
CA ASP A 26 25.26 1.73 13.33
C ASP A 26 25.84 1.59 14.74
N GLN A 27 26.47 0.45 15.04
CA GLN A 27 27.05 0.24 16.36
C GLN A 27 28.16 1.25 16.68
N ALA A 28 28.97 1.63 15.68
CA ALA A 28 30.03 2.61 15.87
C ALA A 28 29.47 4.00 16.21
N PHE A 29 28.36 4.39 15.59
CA PHE A 29 27.65 5.63 15.89
C PHE A 29 27.12 5.64 17.32
N LEU A 30 26.49 4.54 17.77
CA LEU A 30 25.98 4.41 19.13
C LEU A 30 27.11 4.39 20.18
N ASP A 31 28.27 3.86 19.83
CA ASP A 31 29.43 3.79 20.73
C ASP A 31 30.18 5.13 20.83
N THR A 32 30.10 5.98 19.81
CA THR A 32 30.84 7.26 19.72
C THR A 32 30.01 8.49 20.08
N ASN A 33 28.69 8.45 19.90
CA ASN A 33 27.80 9.54 20.26
C ASN A 33 27.07 9.28 21.58
N ASN A 34 26.91 10.34 22.38
CA ASN A 34 26.23 10.34 23.67
C ASN A 34 24.70 10.18 23.56
N GLY A 35 24.21 9.25 22.72
CA GLY A 35 22.78 9.03 22.47
C GLY A 35 22.21 9.99 21.43
N LEU A 36 21.30 10.87 21.83
CA LEU A 36 20.50 11.73 20.93
C LEU A 36 21.22 13.00 20.45
N TYR A 37 22.50 13.17 20.78
CA TYR A 37 23.28 14.34 20.38
C TYR A 37 23.95 14.12 19.03
N ILE A 38 23.68 15.00 18.08
CA ILE A 38 24.16 14.91 16.70
C ILE A 38 25.12 16.06 16.44
N ILE A 39 26.36 15.71 16.09
CA ILE A 39 27.37 16.66 15.64
C ILE A 39 27.15 16.95 14.16
N LEU A 40 27.01 18.22 13.84
CA LEU A 40 26.84 18.73 12.49
C LEU A 40 28.20 18.80 11.80
N SER A 41 28.24 18.29 10.58
CA SER A 41 29.38 18.40 9.66
C SER A 41 29.65 19.83 9.22
N HIS A 42 28.63 20.70 9.27
CA HIS A 42 28.70 22.09 8.83
C HIS A 42 28.03 23.00 9.89
N PRO A 43 28.79 23.93 10.49
CA PRO A 43 28.22 24.89 11.43
C PRO A 43 27.20 25.82 10.78
N TYR A 44 26.27 26.32 11.58
CA TYR A 44 25.21 27.23 11.14
C TYR A 44 24.95 28.36 12.15
N VAL A 45 24.08 29.30 11.77
CA VAL A 45 23.65 30.39 12.65
C VAL A 45 22.42 29.94 13.44
N MET A 46 22.59 29.77 14.75
CA MET A 46 21.51 29.37 15.66
C MET A 46 20.32 30.33 15.62
N GLY A 47 19.11 29.79 15.78
CA GLY A 47 17.87 30.57 15.80
C GLY A 47 17.51 31.22 14.45
N GLY A 48 18.26 30.93 13.39
CA GLY A 48 18.00 31.37 12.02
C GLY A 48 17.10 30.43 11.22
N ASN A 49 16.52 29.39 11.87
CA ASN A 49 15.72 28.35 11.23
C ASN A 49 16.44 27.70 10.02
N ALA A 50 17.76 27.54 10.15
CA ALA A 50 18.66 27.13 9.07
C ALA A 50 18.85 25.60 8.99
N LEU A 51 18.11 24.83 9.80
CA LEU A 51 18.16 23.39 9.83
C LEU A 51 16.84 22.78 9.35
N ASP A 52 16.94 21.76 8.52
CA ASP A 52 15.85 20.80 8.30
C ASP A 52 16.33 19.43 8.76
N VAL A 53 15.71 18.91 9.82
CA VAL A 53 16.09 17.66 10.48
C VAL A 53 15.00 16.63 10.21
N PHE A 54 15.42 15.44 9.77
CA PHE A 54 14.53 14.33 9.49
C PHE A 54 15.00 13.08 10.23
N PHE A 55 14.05 12.31 10.76
CA PHE A 55 14.27 11.02 11.39
C PHE A 55 13.38 9.98 10.71
N ASN A 56 13.98 8.94 10.12
CA ASN A 56 13.30 7.91 9.34
C ASN A 56 12.30 8.48 8.30
N GLY A 57 12.69 9.59 7.66
CA GLY A 57 11.87 10.30 6.67
C GLY A 57 10.83 11.28 7.24
N GLN A 58 10.60 11.31 8.56
CA GLN A 58 9.72 12.28 9.20
C GLN A 58 10.47 13.56 9.56
N ARG A 59 9.97 14.73 9.14
CA ARG A 59 10.53 16.02 9.53
C ARG A 59 10.27 16.30 11.02
N LEU A 60 11.33 16.66 11.73
CA LEU A 60 11.27 17.06 13.14
C LEU A 60 11.18 18.59 13.26
N SER A 61 10.38 19.05 14.21
CA SER A 61 10.23 20.49 14.50
C SER A 61 11.21 20.93 15.60
N GLU A 62 11.74 22.14 15.47
CA GLU A 62 12.49 22.79 16.55
C GLU A 62 11.59 22.95 17.79
N GLY A 63 12.10 22.64 18.98
CA GLY A 63 11.36 22.80 20.24
C GLY A 63 10.32 21.70 20.53
N GLY A 64 10.30 20.61 19.75
CA GLY A 64 9.42 19.46 19.99
C GLY A 64 9.88 18.15 19.35
N GLY A 65 10.79 18.19 18.39
CA GLY A 65 11.47 17.03 17.81
C GLY A 65 13.00 17.13 17.83
N TYR A 66 13.56 18.34 17.87
CA TYR A 66 14.97 18.56 18.18
C TYR A 66 15.19 19.90 18.90
N GLU A 67 16.34 20.03 19.56
CA GLU A 67 16.82 21.20 20.29
C GLU A 67 18.18 21.63 19.72
N GLU A 68 18.33 22.91 19.39
CA GLU A 68 19.60 23.51 18.99
C GLU A 68 20.46 23.74 20.24
N ILE A 69 21.61 23.06 20.35
CA ILE A 69 22.49 23.19 21.51
C ILE A 69 23.54 24.28 21.27
N ASP A 70 24.20 24.21 20.13
CA ASP A 70 25.17 25.20 19.65
C ASP A 70 25.21 25.22 18.11
N SER A 71 26.09 26.02 17.52
CA SER A 71 26.21 26.16 16.07
C SER A 71 26.65 24.89 15.34
N ALA A 72 27.11 23.85 16.02
CA ALA A 72 27.60 22.60 15.45
C ALA A 72 26.96 21.35 16.07
N THR A 73 26.01 21.51 16.99
CA THR A 73 25.44 20.39 17.75
C THR A 73 23.95 20.59 17.93
N LEU A 74 23.18 19.56 17.59
CA LEU A 74 21.77 19.47 17.97
C LEU A 74 21.51 18.26 18.85
N LYS A 75 20.39 18.28 19.54
CA LYS A 75 19.89 17.16 20.32
C LYS A 75 18.53 16.75 19.79
N LEU A 76 18.40 15.50 19.39
CA LEU A 76 17.11 14.93 19.01
C LEU A 76 16.23 14.77 20.26
N ASP A 77 14.95 15.04 20.12
CA ASP A 77 13.93 14.77 21.12
C ASP A 77 12.86 13.87 20.51
N LEU A 78 13.11 12.56 20.54
CA LEU A 78 12.23 11.53 19.98
C LEU A 78 11.07 11.16 20.94
N GLY A 79 10.83 11.98 21.96
CA GLY A 79 9.82 11.75 22.98
C GLY A 79 10.25 10.73 24.04
N SER A 80 9.27 10.31 24.85
CA SER A 80 9.46 9.32 25.92
C SER A 80 8.45 8.19 25.79
N TYR A 81 8.81 7.01 26.28
CA TYR A 81 7.93 5.85 26.22
C TYR A 81 6.63 6.06 27.02
N PRO A 82 5.47 5.66 26.47
CA PRO A 82 4.17 5.88 27.10
C PRO A 82 3.98 4.98 28.34
N PRO A 83 3.02 5.33 29.22
CA PRO A 83 2.61 4.49 30.33
C PRO A 83 2.21 3.09 29.84
N GLY A 84 2.73 2.04 30.48
CA GLY A 84 2.49 0.64 30.09
C GLY A 84 3.57 0.01 29.21
N HIS A 85 4.54 0.78 28.72
CA HIS A 85 5.75 0.25 28.08
C HIS A 85 6.81 -0.17 29.13
N ALA A 86 7.63 -1.16 28.83
CA ALA A 86 8.68 -1.65 29.76
C ALA A 86 9.69 -0.57 30.18
N LEU A 87 9.86 0.46 29.34
CA LEU A 87 10.76 1.59 29.55
C LEU A 87 9.99 2.91 29.77
N ALA A 88 8.74 2.85 30.26
CA ALA A 88 7.87 4.01 30.44
C ALA A 88 8.59 5.18 31.14
N GLY A 89 8.45 6.39 30.58
CA GLY A 89 9.08 7.61 31.08
C GLY A 89 10.55 7.81 30.70
N GLN A 90 11.21 6.82 30.09
CA GLN A 90 12.54 6.99 29.51
C GLN A 90 12.44 7.59 28.11
N LYS A 91 13.46 8.37 27.70
CA LYS A 91 13.55 8.90 26.33
C LYS A 91 13.69 7.75 25.34
N VAL A 92 13.03 7.88 24.18
CA VAL A 92 13.17 6.92 23.08
C VAL A 92 14.61 6.99 22.54
N PRO A 93 15.39 5.89 22.59
CA PRO A 93 16.76 5.87 22.11
C PRO A 93 16.80 5.69 20.59
N LEU A 94 17.97 5.95 20.00
CA LEU A 94 18.27 5.54 18.63
C LEU A 94 18.51 4.02 18.58
N THR A 95 18.10 3.41 17.49
CA THR A 95 18.29 1.99 17.21
C THR A 95 19.08 1.77 15.93
N ILE A 96 19.80 0.64 15.86
CA ILE A 96 20.59 0.31 14.67
C ILE A 96 19.68 0.24 13.44
N GLY A 97 20.05 0.98 12.40
CA GLY A 97 19.29 1.09 11.16
C GLY A 97 18.40 2.33 11.08
N ASP A 98 18.24 3.10 12.16
CA ASP A 98 17.59 4.40 12.10
C ASP A 98 18.38 5.36 11.20
N GLU A 99 17.65 6.20 10.47
CA GLU A 99 18.19 7.17 9.54
C GLU A 99 17.93 8.58 10.05
N ILE A 100 19.00 9.37 10.15
CA ILE A 100 18.93 10.79 10.48
C ILE A 100 19.48 11.55 9.29
N TYR A 101 18.67 12.44 8.74
CA TYR A 101 19.05 13.28 7.63
C TYR A 101 18.92 14.73 8.01
N ILE A 102 20.02 15.47 7.90
CA ILE A 102 20.10 16.88 8.29
C ILE A 102 20.53 17.69 7.08
N THR A 103 19.77 18.74 6.85
CA THR A 103 20.08 19.77 5.87
C THR A 103 20.41 21.06 6.60
N THR A 104 21.56 21.63 6.28
CA THR A 104 22.02 22.91 6.83
C THR A 104 22.08 23.95 5.71
N TRP A 105 21.29 25.01 5.82
CA TRP A 105 21.26 26.10 4.84
C TRP A 105 22.50 26.99 4.97
N LYS A 106 23.11 27.36 3.84
CA LYS A 106 24.31 28.21 3.82
C LYS A 106 23.97 29.65 4.25
N ALA A 107 24.74 30.19 5.19
CA ALA A 107 24.50 31.50 5.78
C ALA A 107 24.51 32.67 4.76
N GLU A 108 25.24 32.53 3.64
CA GLU A 108 25.33 33.52 2.56
C GLU A 108 23.96 33.84 1.92
N TYR A 109 23.01 32.89 1.95
CA TYR A 109 21.66 33.05 1.40
C TYR A 109 20.65 33.60 2.42
N LEU A 110 20.97 33.56 3.71
CA LEU A 110 20.19 34.22 4.77
C LEU A 110 20.42 35.74 4.78
N GLN A 111 21.57 36.22 4.32
CA GLN A 111 21.95 37.64 4.38
C GLN A 111 21.47 38.47 3.19
N THR A 112 21.13 37.84 2.06
CA THR A 112 20.79 38.51 0.79
C THR A 112 19.29 38.70 0.56
N GLY A 113 18.49 38.70 1.64
CA GLY A 113 17.03 38.90 1.57
C GLY A 113 16.24 37.67 1.10
N GLY A 114 16.90 36.52 0.93
CA GLY A 114 16.25 35.22 0.74
C GLY A 114 15.70 34.72 2.07
N ASN A 115 14.40 34.42 2.12
CA ASN A 115 13.79 33.76 3.27
C ASN A 115 13.80 32.25 3.01
N ILE A 116 14.43 31.47 3.91
CA ILE A 116 14.43 29.99 3.86
C ILE A 116 12.99 29.45 3.74
N ASP A 117 12.03 30.10 4.40
CA ASP A 117 10.63 29.71 4.35
C ASP A 117 10.03 29.85 2.95
N THR A 118 10.49 30.81 2.14
CA THR A 118 10.08 30.93 0.74
C THR A 118 10.54 29.72 -0.07
N TYR A 119 11.79 29.27 0.11
CA TYR A 119 12.31 28.09 -0.58
C TYR A 119 11.62 26.80 -0.13
N ARG A 120 11.33 26.67 1.16
CA ARG A 120 10.54 25.54 1.69
C ARG A 120 9.13 25.53 1.11
N PHE A 121 8.49 26.69 1.03
CA PHE A 121 7.16 26.82 0.44
C PHE A 121 7.15 26.45 -1.04
N LEU A 122 8.11 26.95 -1.81
CA LEU A 122 8.25 26.60 -3.24
C LEU A 122 8.50 25.10 -3.45
N SER A 123 9.38 24.48 -2.64
CA SER A 123 9.63 23.04 -2.72
C SER A 123 8.38 22.21 -2.38
N LEU A 124 7.59 22.64 -1.39
CA LEU A 124 6.35 21.99 -1.03
C LEU A 124 5.28 22.18 -2.11
N GLU A 125 5.21 23.36 -2.72
CA GLU A 125 4.33 23.64 -3.85
C GLU A 125 4.67 22.74 -5.06
N GLU A 126 5.95 22.59 -5.40
CA GLU A 126 6.40 21.67 -6.44
C GLU A 126 6.05 20.21 -6.13
N GLU A 127 6.29 19.76 -4.89
CA GLU A 127 5.94 18.40 -4.47
C GLU A 127 4.43 18.16 -4.56
N VAL A 128 3.61 19.12 -4.13
CA VAL A 128 2.15 19.07 -4.25
C VAL A 128 1.72 19.04 -5.72
N ILE A 129 2.34 19.84 -6.58
CA ILE A 129 2.10 19.82 -8.03
C ILE A 129 2.43 18.44 -8.60
N HIS A 130 3.58 17.86 -8.24
CA HIS A 130 3.99 16.54 -8.69
C HIS A 130 3.07 15.43 -8.18
N ALA A 131 2.66 15.48 -6.91
CA ALA A 131 1.71 14.54 -6.32
C ALA A 131 0.32 14.62 -6.96
N ARG A 132 -0.09 15.82 -7.43
CA ARG A 132 -1.36 16.08 -8.11
C ARG A 132 -1.33 15.81 -9.62
N ARG A 133 -0.16 15.62 -10.23
CA ARG A 133 -0.07 15.26 -11.65
C ARG A 133 -0.52 13.81 -11.84
N TYR A 134 -1.71 13.65 -12.41
CA TYR A 134 -2.18 12.39 -12.96
C TYR A 134 -1.30 11.99 -14.14
N LYS A 135 -0.91 10.71 -14.21
CA LYS A 135 -0.42 10.10 -15.45
C LYS A 135 -1.61 9.85 -16.37
N ASP A 136 -1.35 9.68 -17.67
CA ASP A 136 -2.38 9.46 -18.69
C ASP A 136 -3.28 8.22 -18.43
N THR A 137 -2.84 7.31 -17.56
CA THR A 137 -3.57 6.10 -17.17
C THR A 137 -4.23 6.17 -15.80
N ASP A 138 -4.07 7.28 -15.07
CA ASP A 138 -4.58 7.40 -13.71
C ASP A 138 -6.07 7.75 -13.70
N VAL A 139 -6.81 7.16 -12.75
CA VAL A 139 -8.20 7.52 -12.50
C VAL A 139 -8.22 8.90 -11.83
N PRO A 140 -8.99 9.87 -12.35
CA PRO A 140 -9.09 11.19 -11.72
C PRO A 140 -9.89 11.10 -10.41
N PHE A 141 -9.35 11.65 -9.34
CA PHE A 141 -10.00 11.78 -8.04
C PHE A 141 -10.26 13.25 -7.71
N HIS A 142 -11.37 13.53 -7.02
CA HIS A 142 -11.74 14.90 -6.65
C HIS A 142 -10.94 15.40 -5.46
N THR A 143 -10.59 14.52 -4.52
CA THR A 143 -9.77 14.84 -3.35
C THR A 143 -8.61 13.86 -3.18
N LEU A 144 -7.63 14.23 -2.32
CA LEU A 144 -6.54 13.33 -1.96
C LEU A 144 -7.06 12.14 -1.14
N ASP A 145 -8.07 12.36 -0.30
CA ASP A 145 -8.70 11.33 0.51
C ASP A 145 -9.35 10.26 -0.37
N ASP A 146 -10.11 10.65 -1.41
CA ASP A 146 -10.71 9.68 -2.36
C ASP A 146 -9.65 8.79 -3.03
N ARG A 147 -8.46 9.35 -3.30
CA ARG A 147 -7.35 8.62 -3.89
C ARG A 147 -6.70 7.68 -2.88
N LEU A 148 -6.55 8.10 -1.62
CA LEU A 148 -6.02 7.27 -0.56
C LEU A 148 -6.95 6.10 -0.26
N ASP A 149 -8.25 6.35 -0.18
CA ASP A 149 -9.29 5.32 -0.02
C ASP A 149 -9.24 4.31 -1.18
N TYR A 150 -9.15 4.79 -2.43
CA TYR A 150 -8.99 3.90 -3.59
C TYR A 150 -7.72 3.03 -3.54
N ILE A 151 -6.60 3.59 -3.08
CA ILE A 151 -5.34 2.86 -2.92
C ILE A 151 -5.46 1.83 -1.79
N GLN A 152 -6.04 2.21 -0.66
CA GLN A 152 -6.25 1.34 0.48
C GLN A 152 -7.19 0.18 0.13
N ASP A 153 -8.32 0.47 -0.51
CA ASP A 153 -9.26 -0.53 -1.01
C ASP A 153 -8.54 -1.55 -1.89
N ARG A 154 -7.66 -1.10 -2.81
CA ARG A 154 -6.87 -2.01 -3.66
C ARG A 154 -5.84 -2.84 -2.89
N ILE A 155 -5.30 -2.34 -1.79
CA ILE A 155 -4.37 -3.10 -0.93
C ILE A 155 -5.12 -4.20 -0.15
N GLU A 156 -6.40 -3.97 0.15
CA GLU A 156 -7.30 -4.89 0.87
C GLU A 156 -7.98 -5.93 -0.04
N MET A 157 -7.82 -5.83 -1.37
CA MET A 157 -8.35 -6.84 -2.30
C MET A 157 -7.49 -8.10 -2.36
N LYS A 158 -8.13 -9.27 -2.24
CA LYS A 158 -7.55 -10.58 -2.53
C LYS A 158 -8.39 -11.31 -3.57
N THR A 159 -7.72 -12.01 -4.48
CA THR A 159 -8.37 -12.74 -5.57
C THR A 159 -8.21 -14.24 -5.41
N ILE A 160 -9.31 -14.97 -5.49
CA ILE A 160 -9.32 -16.42 -5.64
C ILE A 160 -9.33 -16.72 -7.14
N VAL A 161 -8.35 -17.51 -7.62
CA VAL A 161 -8.26 -17.90 -9.02
C VAL A 161 -8.54 -19.40 -9.16
N MET A 162 -9.53 -19.75 -9.97
CA MET A 162 -9.93 -21.13 -10.27
C MET A 162 -9.78 -21.38 -11.77
N VAL A 163 -9.00 -22.39 -12.13
CA VAL A 163 -8.75 -22.74 -13.54
C VAL A 163 -9.31 -24.12 -13.86
N LEU A 164 -10.13 -24.19 -14.89
CA LEU A 164 -10.76 -25.39 -15.43
C LEU A 164 -10.26 -25.63 -16.86
N PRO A 165 -9.20 -26.44 -17.06
CA PRO A 165 -8.68 -26.75 -18.39
C PRO A 165 -9.74 -27.39 -19.31
N LYS A 166 -10.59 -28.24 -18.74
CA LYS A 166 -11.74 -28.85 -19.41
C LYS A 166 -13.02 -28.38 -18.74
N VAL A 167 -13.99 -27.96 -19.55
CA VAL A 167 -15.31 -27.53 -19.08
C VAL A 167 -16.24 -28.75 -19.13
N MET A 168 -16.62 -29.24 -17.96
CA MET A 168 -17.55 -30.37 -17.81
C MET A 168 -18.65 -29.96 -16.85
N VAL A 169 -19.88 -30.37 -17.14
CA VAL A 169 -21.04 -30.10 -16.27
C VAL A 169 -20.82 -30.76 -14.90
N GLY A 170 -21.14 -30.01 -13.84
CA GLY A 170 -21.02 -30.42 -12.45
C GLY A 170 -19.98 -29.64 -11.66
N ALA A 171 -19.84 -30.02 -10.39
CA ALA A 171 -18.88 -29.42 -9.47
C ALA A 171 -17.43 -29.78 -9.81
N SER A 172 -16.51 -28.83 -9.61
CA SER A 172 -15.08 -29.05 -9.70
C SER A 172 -14.63 -30.08 -8.66
N LYS A 173 -13.59 -30.84 -8.99
CA LYS A 173 -13.03 -31.86 -8.09
C LYS A 173 -12.13 -31.28 -7.00
N PHE A 174 -11.85 -29.98 -7.06
CA PHE A 174 -11.03 -29.27 -6.10
C PHE A 174 -11.87 -28.19 -5.44
N ASP A 175 -11.60 -28.01 -4.15
CA ASP A 175 -12.14 -26.96 -3.31
C ASP A 175 -10.99 -26.07 -2.86
N ILE A 176 -11.21 -24.76 -2.82
CA ILE A 176 -10.19 -23.77 -2.42
C ILE A 176 -10.61 -23.15 -1.11
N ARG A 177 -9.77 -23.29 -0.09
CA ARG A 177 -9.95 -22.59 1.19
C ARG A 177 -9.43 -21.16 1.08
N PHE A 178 -10.25 -20.20 1.51
CA PHE A 178 -9.88 -18.80 1.60
C PHE A 178 -9.60 -18.41 3.07
N PRO A 179 -8.36 -18.04 3.45
CA PRO A 179 -7.96 -17.93 4.85
C PRO A 179 -8.35 -16.62 5.55
N HIS A 180 -9.09 -15.74 4.88
CA HIS A 180 -9.46 -14.41 5.38
C HIS A 180 -10.99 -14.27 5.45
N GLU A 181 -11.46 -13.39 6.32
CA GLU A 181 -12.84 -12.89 6.29
C GLU A 181 -12.95 -11.74 5.28
N GLY A 182 -14.14 -11.48 4.75
CA GLY A 182 -14.31 -10.38 3.80
C GLY A 182 -15.64 -10.37 3.06
N VAL A 183 -15.71 -9.57 2.00
CA VAL A 183 -16.90 -9.42 1.16
C VAL A 183 -16.53 -9.60 -0.32
N ILE A 184 -17.22 -10.50 -1.01
CA ILE A 184 -17.09 -10.67 -2.47
C ILE A 184 -17.63 -9.42 -3.14
N THR A 185 -16.79 -8.74 -3.91
CA THR A 185 -17.15 -7.52 -4.65
C THR A 185 -17.40 -7.78 -6.12
N GLU A 186 -16.66 -8.72 -6.71
CA GLU A 186 -16.70 -8.98 -8.14
C GLU A 186 -16.32 -10.43 -8.43
N VAL A 187 -16.90 -11.00 -9.48
CA VAL A 187 -16.46 -12.26 -10.08
C VAL A 187 -16.28 -12.03 -11.58
N TYR A 188 -15.19 -12.55 -12.13
CA TYR A 188 -14.90 -12.51 -13.55
C TYR A 188 -14.64 -13.92 -14.08
N ALA A 189 -15.12 -14.23 -15.27
CA ALA A 189 -14.77 -15.46 -15.96
C ALA A 189 -14.34 -15.20 -17.40
N SER A 190 -13.33 -15.95 -17.83
CA SER A 190 -12.86 -15.98 -19.21
C SER A 190 -12.60 -17.40 -19.67
N CYS A 191 -12.60 -17.65 -20.97
CA CYS A 191 -12.22 -18.93 -21.55
C CYS A 191 -11.15 -18.77 -22.65
N ALA A 192 -10.26 -19.76 -22.75
CA ALA A 192 -9.27 -19.83 -23.82
C ALA A 192 -9.95 -20.09 -25.16
N GLU A 193 -10.83 -21.10 -25.21
CA GLU A 193 -11.63 -21.47 -26.38
C GLU A 193 -13.12 -21.23 -26.07
N PRO A 194 -13.82 -20.39 -26.85
CA PRO A 194 -15.23 -20.11 -26.65
C PRO A 194 -16.09 -21.28 -27.13
N GLY A 195 -17.19 -21.54 -26.41
CA GLY A 195 -18.14 -22.57 -26.81
C GLY A 195 -19.07 -22.09 -27.92
N THR A 196 -19.55 -22.98 -28.78
CA THR A 196 -20.59 -22.65 -29.78
C THR A 196 -21.97 -22.44 -29.14
N THR A 197 -22.12 -22.83 -27.87
CA THR A 197 -23.29 -22.59 -27.03
C THR A 197 -22.83 -21.91 -25.73
N ARG A 198 -23.78 -21.28 -25.02
CA ARG A 198 -23.47 -20.61 -23.75
C ARG A 198 -22.93 -21.58 -22.70
N THR A 199 -22.14 -21.04 -21.77
CA THR A 199 -21.69 -21.73 -20.55
C THR A 199 -22.29 -21.00 -19.34
N ILE A 200 -22.91 -21.75 -18.42
CA ILE A 200 -23.45 -21.20 -17.17
C ILE A 200 -22.61 -21.69 -16.00
N ILE A 201 -22.09 -20.75 -15.23
CA ILE A 201 -21.15 -20.96 -14.13
C ILE A 201 -21.82 -20.53 -12.83
N GLN A 202 -21.72 -21.39 -11.82
CA GLN A 202 -22.06 -21.08 -10.44
C GLN A 202 -20.79 -21.20 -9.59
N ILE A 203 -20.57 -20.25 -8.70
CA ILE A 203 -19.58 -20.40 -7.63
C ILE A 203 -20.33 -20.75 -6.36
N GLU A 204 -19.86 -21.79 -5.70
CA GLU A 204 -20.46 -22.31 -4.48
C GLU A 204 -19.49 -22.10 -3.32
N LYS A 205 -20.04 -21.72 -2.17
CA LYS A 205 -19.34 -21.48 -0.92
C LYS A 205 -19.83 -22.47 0.13
N CYS A 206 -18.91 -22.99 0.95
CA CYS A 206 -19.18 -23.85 2.09
C CYS A 206 -18.42 -23.29 3.30
N THR A 207 -19.07 -23.25 4.47
CA THR A 207 -18.37 -22.83 5.69
C THR A 207 -17.39 -23.89 6.15
N GLN A 208 -16.35 -23.51 6.89
CA GLN A 208 -15.40 -24.47 7.45
C GLN A 208 -16.12 -25.51 8.35
N ASN A 209 -17.10 -25.09 9.14
CA ASN A 209 -17.86 -25.97 10.02
C ASN A 209 -18.68 -27.01 9.24
N ASP A 210 -19.34 -26.58 8.16
CA ASP A 210 -20.11 -27.50 7.31
C ASP A 210 -19.18 -28.45 6.54
N TYR A 211 -18.03 -27.95 6.08
CA TYR A 211 -17.05 -28.76 5.35
C TYR A 211 -16.47 -29.89 6.21
N ASP A 212 -16.15 -29.62 7.47
CA ASP A 212 -15.60 -30.60 8.41
C ASP A 212 -16.64 -31.61 8.91
N SER A 213 -17.93 -31.34 8.69
CA SER A 213 -19.05 -32.18 9.14
C SER A 213 -19.82 -32.79 7.95
N ILE A 214 -20.92 -32.15 7.55
CA ILE A 214 -21.73 -32.53 6.39
C ILE A 214 -21.69 -31.34 5.43
N PRO A 215 -20.94 -31.43 4.31
CA PRO A 215 -20.74 -30.29 3.42
C PRO A 215 -22.06 -29.74 2.86
N LEU A 216 -22.32 -28.46 3.14
CA LEU A 216 -23.46 -27.70 2.62
C LEU A 216 -22.94 -26.59 1.71
N TRP A 217 -23.22 -26.74 0.42
CA TRP A 217 -22.76 -25.81 -0.61
C TRP A 217 -23.87 -24.83 -0.98
N SER A 218 -23.56 -23.54 -0.88
CA SER A 218 -24.47 -22.44 -1.21
C SER A 218 -23.93 -21.62 -2.37
N GLY A 219 -24.78 -21.33 -3.35
CA GLY A 219 -24.42 -20.48 -4.48
C GLY A 219 -24.24 -19.01 -4.11
N ILE A 220 -23.21 -18.35 -4.65
CA ILE A 220 -22.97 -16.92 -4.34
C ILE A 220 -23.78 -15.97 -5.22
N PHE A 221 -24.29 -16.43 -6.36
CA PHE A 221 -25.00 -15.61 -7.33
C PHE A 221 -26.51 -15.60 -7.08
N GLY A 222 -27.13 -14.43 -7.21
CA GLY A 222 -28.58 -14.27 -7.37
C GLY A 222 -28.99 -14.57 -8.81
N GLN A 223 -28.30 -13.95 -9.77
CA GLN A 223 -28.34 -14.29 -11.19
C GLN A 223 -27.01 -14.92 -11.59
N LYS A 224 -27.06 -16.15 -12.11
CA LYS A 224 -25.89 -16.96 -12.45
C LYS A 224 -25.01 -16.26 -13.49
N MET A 225 -23.72 -16.57 -13.44
CA MET A 225 -22.76 -16.08 -14.41
C MET A 225 -22.88 -16.85 -15.73
N ILE A 226 -22.86 -16.11 -16.84
CA ILE A 226 -22.98 -16.67 -18.19
C ILE A 226 -21.80 -16.17 -19.02
N VAL A 227 -21.20 -17.07 -19.78
CA VAL A 227 -20.37 -16.75 -20.94
C VAL A 227 -21.17 -17.14 -22.17
N ASP A 228 -21.56 -16.15 -22.98
CA ASP A 228 -22.44 -16.37 -24.12
C ASP A 228 -21.76 -17.18 -25.25
N ALA A 229 -22.57 -17.70 -26.16
CA ALA A 229 -22.06 -18.47 -27.29
C ALA A 229 -21.09 -17.64 -28.14
N ASN A 230 -19.96 -18.22 -28.49
CA ASN A 230 -18.86 -17.61 -29.24
C ASN A 230 -18.15 -16.44 -28.52
N GLU A 231 -18.47 -16.19 -27.25
CA GLU A 231 -17.83 -15.17 -26.43
C GLU A 231 -16.76 -15.76 -25.51
N LYS A 232 -15.73 -14.95 -25.21
CA LYS A 232 -14.61 -15.38 -24.36
C LYS A 232 -14.71 -14.94 -22.90
N SER A 233 -15.66 -14.08 -22.57
CA SER A 233 -15.66 -13.31 -21.32
C SER A 233 -17.07 -13.18 -20.76
N SER A 234 -17.20 -13.21 -19.44
CA SER A 234 -18.48 -12.90 -18.78
C SER A 234 -18.89 -11.43 -18.97
N ASN A 235 -17.95 -10.53 -19.27
CA ASN A 235 -18.25 -9.10 -19.44
C ASN A 235 -19.01 -8.79 -20.73
N THR A 236 -18.96 -9.68 -21.72
CA THR A 236 -19.72 -9.53 -22.97
C THR A 236 -21.09 -10.21 -22.90
N SER A 237 -21.46 -10.75 -21.72
CA SER A 237 -22.75 -11.41 -21.57
C SER A 237 -23.91 -10.43 -21.69
N SER A 238 -24.92 -10.84 -22.46
CA SER A 238 -26.22 -10.18 -22.59
C SER A 238 -27.06 -10.20 -21.29
N ALA A 239 -26.70 -11.06 -20.34
CA ALA A 239 -27.39 -11.25 -19.07
C ALA A 239 -26.37 -11.22 -17.91
N PRO A 240 -25.99 -10.03 -17.41
CA PRO A 240 -24.96 -9.90 -16.38
C PRO A 240 -25.34 -10.63 -15.09
N TYR A 241 -24.34 -11.15 -14.39
CA TYR A 241 -24.55 -11.82 -13.11
C TYR A 241 -24.92 -10.81 -12.01
N SER A 242 -25.49 -11.31 -10.92
CA SER A 242 -25.67 -10.54 -9.69
C SER A 242 -25.25 -11.37 -8.49
N LEU A 243 -24.66 -10.73 -7.49
CA LEU A 243 -24.26 -11.37 -6.24
C LEU A 243 -25.43 -11.39 -5.25
N ALA A 244 -25.57 -12.50 -4.50
CA ALA A 244 -26.57 -12.65 -3.45
C ALA A 244 -25.93 -13.01 -2.10
N LEU A 245 -24.96 -13.93 -2.08
CA LEU A 245 -24.24 -14.32 -0.88
C LEU A 245 -22.79 -13.83 -0.97
N THR A 246 -22.55 -12.60 -0.50
CA THR A 246 -21.24 -11.94 -0.62
C THR A 246 -20.36 -12.07 0.61
N GLN A 247 -20.91 -12.36 1.78
CA GLN A 247 -20.13 -12.46 3.00
C GLN A 247 -19.25 -13.71 2.99
N VAL A 248 -17.95 -13.55 3.26
CA VAL A 248 -16.96 -14.62 3.39
C VAL A 248 -16.51 -14.70 4.84
N GLU A 249 -16.70 -15.85 5.46
CA GLU A 249 -16.13 -16.13 6.77
C GLU A 249 -14.73 -16.69 6.63
N LYS A 250 -13.93 -16.51 7.67
CA LYS A 250 -12.56 -17.00 7.70
C LYS A 250 -12.53 -18.51 7.48
N ASN A 251 -11.76 -18.96 6.50
CA ASN A 251 -11.60 -20.36 6.09
C ASN A 251 -12.77 -20.95 5.31
N ASP A 252 -13.69 -20.14 4.80
CA ASP A 252 -14.68 -20.62 3.84
C ASP A 252 -14.01 -21.29 2.64
N LEU A 253 -14.68 -22.30 2.10
CA LEU A 253 -14.24 -23.04 0.94
C LEU A 253 -15.10 -22.69 -0.26
N PHE A 254 -14.44 -22.58 -1.41
CA PHE A 254 -15.04 -22.23 -2.69
C PHE A 254 -14.80 -23.32 -3.70
N ARG A 255 -15.82 -23.56 -4.54
CA ARG A 255 -15.69 -24.42 -5.72
C ARG A 255 -16.50 -23.88 -6.87
N VAL A 256 -16.17 -24.34 -8.07
CA VAL A 256 -16.93 -24.02 -9.28
C VAL A 256 -17.93 -25.13 -9.55
N ASN A 257 -19.15 -24.78 -9.93
CA ASN A 257 -20.14 -25.71 -10.45
C ASN A 257 -20.59 -25.24 -11.84
N ILE A 258 -20.27 -26.01 -12.87
CA ILE A 258 -20.69 -25.73 -14.23
C ILE A 258 -22.10 -26.29 -14.42
N MET A 259 -23.08 -25.40 -14.53
CA MET A 259 -24.49 -25.77 -14.68
C MET A 259 -24.82 -26.18 -16.12
N GLU A 260 -24.24 -25.47 -17.09
CA GLU A 260 -24.31 -25.78 -18.52
C GLU A 260 -22.91 -25.59 -19.11
N ALA A 261 -22.39 -26.58 -19.85
CA ALA A 261 -21.10 -26.49 -20.51
C ALA A 261 -21.29 -26.14 -22.00
N GLY A 262 -20.68 -25.04 -22.44
CA GLY A 262 -20.68 -24.67 -23.86
C GLY A 262 -19.98 -25.73 -24.71
N ASN A 263 -20.56 -26.11 -25.84
CA ASN A 263 -19.94 -27.12 -26.71
C ASN A 263 -18.62 -26.59 -27.30
N GLY A 264 -17.52 -27.31 -27.05
CA GLY A 264 -16.17 -26.89 -27.45
C GLY A 264 -15.50 -25.88 -26.51
N ALA A 265 -16.17 -25.42 -25.45
CA ALA A 265 -15.57 -24.49 -24.48
C ALA A 265 -14.42 -25.15 -23.72
N ALA A 266 -13.28 -24.46 -23.60
CA ALA A 266 -12.10 -24.97 -22.90
C ALA A 266 -11.29 -23.85 -22.21
N GLY A 267 -10.53 -24.24 -21.18
CA GLY A 267 -9.64 -23.35 -20.46
C GLY A 267 -10.35 -22.19 -19.78
N ILE A 268 -11.39 -22.47 -18.97
CA ILE A 268 -12.08 -21.43 -18.20
C ILE A 268 -11.21 -21.01 -17.01
N THR A 269 -11.00 -19.71 -16.85
CA THR A 269 -10.42 -19.10 -15.64
C THR A 269 -11.47 -18.23 -14.98
N ILE A 270 -11.64 -18.41 -13.68
CA ILE A 270 -12.56 -17.63 -12.85
C ILE A 270 -11.77 -16.93 -11.77
N GLU A 271 -12.06 -15.65 -11.58
CA GLU A 271 -11.46 -14.77 -10.59
C GLU A 271 -12.58 -14.29 -9.66
N VAL A 272 -12.49 -14.60 -8.37
CA VAL A 272 -13.40 -14.08 -7.34
C VAL A 272 -12.64 -13.05 -6.53
N MET A 273 -13.06 -11.80 -6.58
CA MET A 273 -12.43 -10.71 -5.86
C MET A 273 -13.11 -10.51 -4.51
N VAL A 274 -12.32 -10.53 -3.44
CA VAL A 274 -12.77 -10.39 -2.06
C VAL A 274 -12.05 -9.20 -1.43
N ARG A 275 -12.81 -8.23 -0.91
CA ARG A 275 -12.29 -7.17 -0.07
C ARG A 275 -12.17 -7.68 1.36
N VAL A 276 -10.97 -7.63 1.92
CA VAL A 276 -10.59 -8.20 3.23
C VAL A 276 -10.39 -7.09 4.25
#